data_AF-A0AAU3M8A0-F1
#
_entry.id   AF-A0AAU3M8A0-F1
#
_cell.length_a   1.000
_cell.length_b   1.000
_cell.length_c   1.000
_cell.angle_alpha   90.00
_cell.angle_beta   90.00
_cell.angle_gamma   90.00
#
_symmetry.space_group_name_H-M   'P 1'
#
loop_
_entity.id
_entity.type
_entity.pdbx_description
1 polymer ?
#
loop_
_entity_poly.entity_id
_entity_poly.type
_entity_poly.pdbx_seq_one_letter_code
_entity_poly.pdbx_strand_id
1 'polypeptide(L)'
;MSDDPTIGFLKADVARFCAGLDELAPAIRLRLVVQLRQALDEVTDAALDGGMTAAKAEGWGLRQIGAQAGLSHEKVRYRLARVSDELAGPA
;
A
#
# COMPACT_ATOMS: atom_id res chain seq x y z
N MET A 1 -5.53 -16.70 11.51
CA MET A 1 -4.64 -16.10 10.51
C MET A 1 -3.24 -16.56 10.85
N SER A 2 -2.60 -17.33 9.97
CA SER A 2 -1.15 -17.52 10.09
C SER A 2 -0.53 -16.20 9.67
N ASP A 3 0.17 -15.52 10.57
CA ASP A 3 0.94 -14.34 10.18
C ASP A 3 2.00 -14.80 9.16
N ASP A 4 2.01 -14.17 7.98
CA ASP A 4 3.00 -14.47 6.96
C ASP A 4 4.39 -14.11 7.52
N PRO A 5 5.33 -15.06 7.62
CA PRO A 5 6.64 -14.81 8.22
C PRO A 5 7.41 -13.72 7.47
N THR A 6 7.17 -13.53 6.16
CA THR A 6 7.78 -12.49 5.33
C THR A 6 7.34 -11.10 5.80
N ILE A 7 6.05 -10.93 6.13
CA ILE A 7 5.53 -9.68 6.71
C ILE A 7 6.15 -9.43 8.08
N GLY A 8 6.38 -10.50 8.86
CA GLY A 8 7.09 -10.44 10.13
C GLY A 8 8.52 -9.89 9.99
N PHE A 9 9.28 -10.38 9.00
CA PHE A 9 10.64 -9.89 8.74
C PHE A 9 10.67 -8.43 8.30
N LEU A 10 9.80 -8.02 7.36
CA LEU A 10 9.70 -6.63 6.92
C LEU A 10 9.35 -5.68 8.08
N LYS A 11 8.42 -6.09 8.95
CA LYS A 11 8.09 -5.33 10.17
C LYS A 11 9.29 -5.18 11.09
N ALA A 12 10.09 -6.24 11.28
CA ALA A 12 11.29 -6.19 12.09
C ALA A 12 12.37 -5.27 11.49
N ASP A 13 12.51 -5.25 10.17
CA ASP A 13 13.46 -4.39 9.47
C ASP A 13 13.06 -2.92 9.56
N VAL A 14 11.78 -2.59 9.38
CA VAL A 14 11.25 -1.24 9.61
C VAL A 14 11.45 -0.80 11.06
N ALA A 15 11.20 -1.69 12.03
CA ALA A 15 11.43 -1.38 13.45
C ALA A 15 12.91 -1.09 13.73
N ARG A 16 13.83 -1.87 13.15
CA ARG A 16 15.27 -1.66 13.27
C ARG A 16 15.71 -0.34 12.65
N PHE A 17 15.19 0.01 11.47
CA PHE A 17 15.43 1.31 10.85
C PHE A 17 14.99 2.45 11.78
N CYS A 18 13.76 2.39 12.31
CA CYS A 18 13.23 3.42 13.20
C CYS A 18 14.03 3.58 14.50
N ALA A 19 14.47 2.48 15.12
CA ALA A 19 15.32 2.51 16.30
C ALA A 19 16.68 3.19 16.01
N GLY A 20 17.24 2.99 14.81
CA GLY A 20 18.47 3.65 14.38
C GLY A 20 18.36 5.18 14.25
N LEU A 21 17.15 5.75 14.31
CA LEU A 21 16.96 7.20 14.23
C LEU A 21 17.14 7.91 15.59
N ASP A 22 17.26 7.17 16.69
CA ASP A 22 17.20 7.71 18.06
C ASP A 22 18.37 8.63 18.45
N GLU A 23 19.45 8.66 17.67
CA GLU A 23 20.59 9.56 17.89
C GLU A 23 20.52 10.83 17.03
N LEU A 24 19.59 10.91 16.08
CA LEU A 24 19.49 12.04 15.15
C LEU A 24 18.75 13.24 15.78
N ALA A 25 18.91 14.44 15.20
CA ALA A 25 18.11 15.60 15.59
C ALA A 25 16.60 15.36 15.30
N PRO A 26 15.66 15.89 16.11
CA PRO A 26 14.22 15.61 15.96
C PRO A 26 13.67 15.87 14.56
N ALA A 27 14.08 16.97 13.92
CA ALA A 27 13.64 17.32 12.57
C ALA A 27 14.06 16.27 11.52
N ILE A 28 15.23 15.66 11.70
CA ILE A 28 15.75 14.62 10.79
C ILE A 28 14.96 13.32 10.99
N ARG A 29 14.68 12.92 12.25
CA ARG A 29 13.87 11.73 12.56
C ARG A 29 12.51 11.79 11.89
N LEU A 30 11.80 12.91 12.09
CA LEU A 30 10.47 13.11 11.53
C LEU A 30 10.49 13.04 9.99
N ARG A 31 11.46 13.70 9.35
CA ARG A 31 11.60 13.66 7.90
C ARG A 31 11.82 12.24 7.37
N LEU A 32 12.73 11.48 7.98
CA LEU A 32 13.05 10.13 7.53
C LEU A 32 11.89 9.15 7.74
N VAL A 33 11.16 9.25 8.85
CA VAL A 33 9.95 8.43 9.07
C VAL A 33 8.86 8.76 8.06
N VAL A 34 8.66 10.04 7.73
CA VAL A 34 7.70 10.44 6.69
C VAL A 34 8.11 9.90 5.32
N GLN A 35 9.38 10.00 4.95
CA GLN A 35 9.91 9.44 3.71
C GLN A 35 9.73 7.92 3.63
N LEU A 36 10.00 7.21 4.74
CA LEU A 36 9.78 5.77 4.81
C LEU A 36 8.31 5.41 4.61
N ARG A 37 7.40 6.10 5.29
CA ARG A 37 5.95 5.88 5.14
C ARG A 37 5.52 6.09 3.69
N GLN A 38 5.94 7.19 3.07
CA GLN A 38 5.64 7.50 1.67
C GLN A 38 6.15 6.41 0.72
N ALA A 39 7.39 5.95 0.90
CA ALA A 39 7.95 4.89 0.07
C ALA A 39 7.22 3.55 0.23
N LEU A 40 6.82 3.19 1.46
CA LEU A 40 6.03 1.98 1.72
C LEU A 40 4.61 2.10 1.16
N ASP A 41 3.96 3.25 1.35
CA ASP A 41 2.63 3.53 0.80
C ASP A 41 2.66 3.42 -0.72
N GLU A 42 3.65 4.02 -1.41
CA GLU A 42 3.78 3.98 -2.87
C GLU A 42 3.83 2.55 -3.41
N VAL A 43 4.73 1.71 -2.90
CA VAL A 43 4.89 0.33 -3.40
C VAL A 43 3.71 -0.56 -3.04
N THR A 44 3.12 -0.37 -1.85
CA THR A 44 1.97 -1.18 -1.42
C THR A 44 0.67 -0.75 -2.09
N ASP A 45 0.49 0.55 -2.35
CA ASP A 45 -0.66 1.05 -3.10
C ASP A 45 -0.65 0.55 -4.54
N ALA A 46 0.50 0.55 -5.20
CA ALA A 46 0.64 -0.01 -6.55
C ALA A 46 0.32 -1.53 -6.57
N ALA A 47 0.84 -2.29 -5.60
CA ALA A 47 0.54 -3.71 -5.48
C ALA A 47 -0.94 -3.98 -5.18
N LEU A 48 -1.56 -3.16 -4.33
CA LEU A 48 -2.98 -3.25 -3.99
C LEU A 48 -3.86 -2.93 -5.20
N ASP A 49 -3.52 -1.90 -5.97
CA ASP A 49 -4.21 -1.51 -7.21
C ASP A 49 -4.13 -2.64 -8.26
N GLY A 50 -2.98 -3.29 -8.40
CA GLY A 50 -2.81 -4.49 -9.22
C GLY A 50 -3.67 -5.67 -8.75
N GLY A 51 -3.69 -5.94 -7.44
CA GLY A 51 -4.51 -7.00 -6.84
C GLY A 51 -6.01 -6.76 -7.03
N MET A 52 -6.49 -5.52 -6.89
CA MET A 52 -7.89 -5.16 -7.15
C MET A 52 -8.26 -5.35 -8.63
N THR A 53 -7.35 -5.01 -9.55
CA THR A 53 -7.54 -5.20 -10.99
C THR A 53 -7.65 -6.69 -11.34
N ALA A 54 -6.75 -7.52 -10.78
CA ALA A 54 -6.80 -8.97 -10.96
C ALA A 54 -8.09 -9.58 -10.42
N ALA A 55 -8.48 -9.24 -9.18
CA ALA A 55 -9.75 -9.70 -8.60
C ALA A 55 -10.96 -9.28 -9.45
N LYS A 56 -10.94 -8.06 -10.02
CA LYS A 56 -11.99 -7.60 -10.92
C LYS A 56 -12.03 -8.42 -12.22
N ALA A 57 -10.88 -8.78 -12.79
CA ALA A 57 -10.77 -9.63 -13.97
C ALA A 57 -11.26 -11.07 -13.71
N GLU A 58 -11.10 -11.57 -12.48
CA GLU A 58 -11.69 -12.83 -12.01
C GLU A 58 -13.21 -12.74 -11.74
N GLY A 59 -13.83 -11.59 -11.98
CA GLY A 59 -15.28 -11.39 -11.86
C GLY A 59 -15.74 -11.03 -10.46
N TRP A 60 -14.84 -10.69 -9.53
CA TRP A 60 -15.24 -10.31 -8.18
C TRP A 60 -16.05 -9.01 -8.16
N GLY A 61 -17.06 -8.95 -7.29
CA GLY A 61 -17.83 -7.73 -7.06
C GLY A 61 -17.04 -6.68 -6.24
N LEU A 62 -17.29 -5.39 -6.48
CA LEU A 62 -16.58 -4.29 -5.81
C LEU A 62 -16.66 -4.35 -4.27
N ARG A 63 -17.80 -4.81 -3.73
CA ARG A 63 -17.98 -4.98 -2.29
C ARG A 63 -17.11 -6.11 -1.72
N GLN A 64 -16.94 -7.20 -2.47
CA GLN A 64 -16.08 -8.31 -2.07
C GLN A 64 -14.61 -7.89 -2.09
N ILE A 65 -14.18 -7.20 -3.14
CA ILE A 65 -12.83 -6.63 -3.22
C ILE A 65 -12.58 -5.66 -2.05
N GLY A 66 -13.53 -4.75 -1.79
CA GLY A 66 -13.43 -3.81 -0.68
C GLY A 66 -13.34 -4.49 0.68
N ALA A 67 -14.12 -5.56 0.91
CA ALA A 67 -14.07 -6.33 2.15
C ALA A 67 -12.69 -6.97 2.38
N GLN A 68 -12.03 -7.49 1.34
CA GLN A 68 -10.68 -8.06 1.48
C GLN A 68 -9.58 -7.00 1.60
N ALA A 69 -9.74 -5.87 0.91
CA ALA A 69 -8.79 -4.76 0.94
C ALA A 69 -8.94 -3.84 2.15
N GLY A 70 -9.99 -4.00 2.97
CA GLY A 70 -10.31 -3.06 4.04
C GLY A 70 -10.77 -1.67 3.54
N LEU A 71 -11.34 -1.62 2.33
CA LEU A 71 -11.78 -0.38 1.67
C LEU A 71 -13.30 -0.37 1.44
N SER A 72 -13.89 0.83 1.35
CA SER A 72 -15.25 0.95 0.85
C SER A 72 -15.32 0.59 -0.64
N HIS A 73 -16.45 0.06 -1.10
CA HIS A 73 -16.63 -0.25 -2.54
C HIS A 73 -16.44 0.98 -3.43
N GLU A 74 -16.71 2.18 -2.90
CA GLU A 74 -16.59 3.44 -3.62
C GLU A 74 -15.12 3.81 -3.80
N LYS A 75 -14.30 3.57 -2.77
CA LYS A 75 -12.86 3.75 -2.88
C LYS A 75 -12.24 2.75 -3.86
N VAL A 76 -12.70 1.49 -3.87
CA VAL A 76 -12.28 0.49 -4.85
C VAL A 76 -12.63 0.94 -6.28
N ARG A 77 -13.86 1.42 -6.50
CA ARG A 77 -14.30 1.94 -7.80
C ARG A 77 -13.41 3.08 -8.29
N TYR A 78 -13.13 4.05 -7.42
CA TYR A 78 -12.26 5.19 -7.74
C TYR A 78 -10.84 4.74 -8.12
N ARG A 79 -10.24 3.83 -7.33
CA ARG A 79 -8.88 3.35 -7.58
C ARG A 79 -8.78 2.58 -8.90
N LEU A 80 -9.74 1.71 -9.20
CA LEU A 80 -9.80 0.99 -10.48
C LEU A 80 -9.97 1.93 -11.68
N ALA A 81 -10.80 2.97 -11.56
CA ALA A 81 -10.97 3.97 -12.62
C ALA A 81 -9.66 4.74 -12.89
N ARG A 82 -8.99 5.19 -11.83
CA ARG A 82 -7.70 5.88 -11.93
C ARG A 82 -6.63 5.05 -12.64
N VAL A 83 -6.50 3.77 -12.28
CA VAL A 83 -5.55 2.86 -12.93
C VAL A 83 -5.89 2.68 -14.41
N SER A 84 -7.18 2.57 -14.75
CA SER A 84 -7.62 2.49 -16.15
C SER A 84 -7.24 3.74 -16.94
N ASP A 85 -7.38 4.93 -16.36
CA ASP A 85 -7.01 6.20 -17.00
C ASP A 85 -5.48 6.33 -17.16
N GLU A 86 -4.70 5.91 -16.16
CA GLU A 86 -3.23 5.89 -16.23
C GLU A 86 -2.71 4.97 -17.34
N LEU A 87 -3.36 3.81 -17.55
CA LEU A 87 -3.01 2.89 -18.63
C LEU A 87 -3.46 3.37 -20.02
N ALA A 88 -4.47 4.24 -20.09
CA ALA A 88 -4.97 4.78 -21.35
C ALA A 88 -4.07 5.89 -21.93
N GLY A 89 -3.29 6.61 -21.10
CA GLY A 89 -2.38 7.68 -21.49
C GLY A 89 -3.07 8.93 -22.09
N PRO A 90 -2.39 10.09 -22.22
CA PRO A 90 -2.94 11.21 -22.97
C PRO A 90 -2.98 10.86 -24.46
N ALA A 91 -4.16 10.99 -25.07
CA ALA A 91 -4.40 10.77 -26.50
C ALA A 91 -3.55 11.69 -27.40
#